data_AF-A0A523TS36-F1
#
_entry.id   AF-A0A523TS36-F1
#
_cell.length_a   1.000
_cell.length_b   1.000
_cell.length_c   1.000
_cell.angle_alpha   90.00
_cell.angle_beta   90.00
_cell.angle_gamma   90.00
#
_symmetry.space_group_name_H-M   'P 1'
#
loop_
_entity.id
_entity.type
_entity.pdbx_description
1 polymer ?
#
loop_
_entity_poly.entity_id
_entity_poly.type
_entity_poly.pdbx_seq_one_letter_code
_entity_poly.pdbx_strand_id
1 'polypeptide(L)'
;MATTETSAWLNLRGLFYYAWCIVPLFWLAGAGGYLFSGIKLKTSSLRGVGTAFLAVGMFLITLGYFQDLRGELGGYTIFFNLRFLLALGAPLAVYAYALTLRGFRKICTEYEGSLAVFFHGLGIFSIVILMTTETSLWLDSHNMHYLLRCVLPLYWVAGVAAYLATGLKVRSAPLRGFGLFVLAVGAILAAFGYSIDISGNYLLYINGRFLAALAVVLMAFLHGFFVRYFHRVCPEKEREFAKTIYSMIIAGLFVLLSRETYLYFINTVADPAKAKQAAQAGLSVVWGVYAIGLLALGFWRNIRPYRLCALALFGITALKLVIVDMARVKDVYRIISFMALGLLMIGASYLYHRVEKRFFATGPEDEKEEKETREQGIC
;
A
#
# COMPACT_ATOMS: atom_id res chain seq x y z
N MET A 1 15.91 -42.43 -7.21
CA MET A 1 15.89 -41.01 -6.81
C MET A 1 14.80 -40.76 -5.77
N ALA A 2 14.77 -41.58 -4.71
CA ALA A 2 13.76 -41.53 -3.66
C ALA A 2 14.44 -41.86 -2.33
N THR A 3 15.25 -40.95 -1.78
CA THR A 3 15.94 -41.22 -0.49
C THR A 3 16.26 -39.99 0.37
N THR A 4 15.92 -38.76 -0.01
CA THR A 4 16.15 -37.61 0.90
C THR A 4 15.05 -37.44 1.95
N GLU A 5 13.77 -37.70 1.63
CA GLU A 5 12.69 -37.54 2.61
C GLU A 5 12.57 -38.69 3.62
N THR A 6 12.76 -39.95 3.20
CA THR A 6 12.62 -41.12 4.08
C THR A 6 13.75 -41.26 5.09
N SER A 7 14.96 -40.80 4.74
CA SER A 7 16.11 -40.80 5.66
C SER A 7 16.01 -39.71 6.73
N ALA A 8 15.25 -38.63 6.48
CA ALA A 8 15.01 -37.57 7.46
C ALA A 8 14.13 -38.03 8.64
N TRP A 9 13.24 -39.02 8.45
CA TRP A 9 12.39 -39.58 9.51
C TRP A 9 13.17 -40.31 10.61
N LEU A 10 14.32 -40.91 10.26
CA LEU A 10 15.14 -41.70 11.18
C LEU A 10 16.18 -40.86 11.94
N ASN A 11 16.30 -39.57 11.61
CA ASN A 11 17.19 -38.65 12.31
C ASN A 11 16.43 -37.97 13.45
N LEU A 12 16.94 -38.06 14.69
CA LEU A 12 16.33 -37.43 15.88
C LEU A 12 15.97 -35.96 15.65
N ARG A 13 16.80 -35.20 14.92
CA ARG A 13 16.54 -33.80 14.58
C ARG A 13 15.30 -33.62 13.69
N GLY A 14 15.13 -34.48 12.69
CA GLY A 14 13.94 -34.48 11.83
C GLY A 14 12.67 -34.82 12.62
N LEU A 15 12.74 -35.81 13.50
CA LEU A 15 11.61 -36.20 14.36
C LEU A 15 11.16 -35.06 15.30
N PHE A 16 12.11 -34.38 15.94
CA PHE A 16 11.82 -33.19 16.76
C PHE A 16 11.20 -32.07 15.92
N TYR A 17 11.72 -31.82 14.72
CA TYR A 17 11.21 -30.79 13.82
C TYR A 17 9.76 -31.07 13.37
N TYR A 18 9.43 -32.31 12.99
CA TYR A 18 8.06 -32.67 12.63
C TYR A 18 7.13 -32.64 13.84
N ALA A 19 7.61 -32.99 15.05
CA ALA A 19 6.82 -32.84 16.27
C ALA A 19 6.43 -31.38 16.50
N TRP A 20 7.33 -30.42 16.27
CA TRP A 20 7.04 -28.99 16.34
C TRP A 20 6.00 -28.50 15.31
N CYS A 21 5.82 -29.22 14.20
CA CYS A 21 4.83 -28.86 13.18
C CYS A 21 3.48 -29.58 13.39
N ILE A 22 3.49 -30.80 13.92
CA ILE A 22 2.29 -31.64 14.11
C ILE A 22 1.60 -31.35 15.44
N VAL A 23 2.35 -31.23 16.54
CA VAL A 23 1.79 -30.98 17.87
C VAL A 23 0.85 -29.77 17.88
N PRO A 24 1.18 -28.63 17.24
CA PRO A 24 0.28 -27.49 17.23
C PRO A 24 -1.02 -27.71 16.45
N LEU A 25 -1.06 -28.62 15.46
CA LEU A 25 -2.30 -28.94 14.76
C LEU A 25 -3.35 -29.54 15.70
N PHE A 26 -2.92 -30.33 16.69
CA PHE A 26 -3.82 -30.83 17.73
C PHE A 26 -4.40 -29.70 18.58
N TRP A 27 -3.59 -28.68 18.89
CA TRP A 27 -4.07 -27.48 19.58
C TRP A 27 -5.09 -26.70 18.74
N LEU A 28 -4.84 -26.54 17.44
CA LEU A 28 -5.77 -25.87 16.52
C LEU A 28 -7.08 -26.66 16.35
N ALA A 29 -7.00 -27.99 16.22
CA ALA A 29 -8.17 -28.86 16.14
C ALA A 29 -8.99 -28.81 17.45
N GLY A 30 -8.30 -28.87 18.60
CA GLY A 30 -8.91 -28.70 19.92
C GLY A 30 -9.61 -27.35 20.06
N ALA A 31 -8.98 -26.26 19.61
CA ALA A 31 -9.57 -24.92 19.62
C ALA A 31 -10.92 -24.89 18.86
N GLY A 32 -10.96 -25.50 17.67
CA GLY A 32 -12.20 -25.64 16.89
C GLY A 32 -13.27 -26.47 17.59
N GLY A 33 -12.88 -27.60 18.20
CA GLY A 33 -13.80 -28.47 18.95
C GLY A 33 -14.42 -27.79 20.17
N TYR A 34 -13.62 -27.07 20.95
CA TYR A 34 -14.09 -26.31 22.10
C TYR A 34 -14.98 -25.13 21.70
N LEU A 35 -14.65 -24.43 20.60
CA LEU A 35 -15.50 -23.38 20.07
C LEU A 35 -16.86 -23.93 19.63
N PHE A 36 -16.88 -25.01 18.85
CA PHE A 36 -18.11 -25.63 18.37
C PHE A 36 -18.99 -26.10 19.55
N SER A 37 -18.37 -26.76 20.53
CA SER A 37 -19.05 -27.22 21.74
C SER A 37 -19.60 -26.05 22.56
N GLY A 38 -18.82 -24.98 22.71
CA GLY A 38 -19.24 -23.75 23.42
C GLY A 38 -20.33 -22.96 22.68
N ILE A 39 -20.43 -23.06 21.36
CA ILE A 39 -21.56 -22.52 20.58
C ILE A 39 -22.81 -23.39 20.81
N LYS A 40 -22.67 -24.73 20.69
CA LYS A 40 -23.78 -25.68 20.84
C LYS A 40 -24.39 -25.63 22.26
N LEU A 41 -23.55 -25.56 23.28
CA LEU A 41 -23.94 -25.52 24.69
C LEU A 41 -24.21 -24.09 25.20
N LYS A 42 -23.98 -23.06 24.38
CA LYS A 42 -24.10 -21.63 24.73
C LYS A 42 -23.23 -21.18 25.91
N THR A 43 -22.23 -21.95 26.32
CA THR A 43 -21.33 -21.64 27.44
C THR A 43 -20.14 -20.77 26.98
N SER A 44 -19.90 -19.62 27.62
CA SER A 44 -18.74 -18.77 27.32
C SER A 44 -17.41 -19.39 27.77
N SER A 45 -17.39 -20.11 28.89
CA SER A 45 -16.17 -20.74 29.42
C SER A 45 -15.53 -21.72 28.43
N LEU A 46 -16.35 -22.55 27.76
CA LEU A 46 -15.87 -23.49 26.72
C LEU A 46 -15.27 -22.75 25.52
N ARG A 47 -15.88 -21.63 25.11
CA ARG A 47 -15.33 -20.79 24.03
C ARG A 47 -14.02 -20.14 24.46
N GLY A 48 -13.94 -19.66 25.70
CA GLY A 48 -12.70 -19.15 26.31
C GLY A 48 -11.58 -20.18 26.28
N VAL A 49 -11.84 -21.44 26.67
CA VAL A 49 -10.86 -22.53 26.54
C VAL A 49 -10.42 -22.71 25.08
N GLY A 50 -11.36 -22.68 24.14
CA GLY A 50 -11.05 -22.72 22.70
C GLY A 50 -10.13 -21.57 22.26
N THR A 51 -10.34 -20.35 22.75
CA THR A 51 -9.47 -19.20 22.43
C THR A 51 -8.06 -19.36 23.01
N ALA A 52 -7.93 -19.92 24.22
CA ALA A 52 -6.64 -20.21 24.82
C ALA A 52 -5.88 -21.29 24.03
N PHE A 53 -6.57 -22.36 23.61
CA PHE A 53 -6.00 -23.40 22.75
C PHE A 53 -5.53 -22.84 21.41
N LEU A 54 -6.29 -21.93 20.80
CA LEU A 54 -5.90 -21.26 19.57
C LEU A 54 -4.62 -20.44 19.75
N ALA A 55 -4.52 -19.68 20.85
CA ALA A 55 -3.35 -18.87 21.16
C ALA A 55 -2.10 -19.74 21.40
N VAL A 56 -2.23 -20.83 22.16
CA VAL A 56 -1.13 -21.79 22.39
C VAL A 56 -0.70 -22.45 21.08
N GLY A 57 -1.65 -22.92 20.26
CA GLY A 57 -1.35 -23.49 18.95
C GLY A 57 -0.60 -22.52 18.05
N MET A 58 -1.04 -21.27 17.98
CA MET A 58 -0.38 -20.24 17.17
C MET A 58 1.04 -19.91 17.69
N PHE A 59 1.21 -19.82 19.01
CA PHE A 59 2.51 -19.61 19.64
C PHE A 59 3.50 -20.76 19.34
N LEU A 60 3.05 -22.01 19.50
CA LEU A 60 3.90 -23.17 19.23
C LEU A 60 4.29 -23.28 17.74
N ILE A 61 3.37 -22.97 16.81
CA ILE A 61 3.71 -22.92 15.37
C ILE A 61 4.73 -21.83 15.11
N THR A 62 4.57 -20.65 15.69
CA THR A 62 5.53 -19.55 15.52
C THR A 62 6.91 -19.95 16.04
N LEU A 63 6.98 -20.54 17.24
CA LEU A 63 8.24 -21.04 17.81
C LEU A 63 8.88 -22.12 16.93
N GLY A 64 8.12 -23.14 16.53
CA GLY A 64 8.62 -24.23 15.69
C GLY A 64 9.05 -23.73 14.31
N TYR A 65 8.31 -22.77 13.74
CA TYR A 65 8.60 -22.21 12.43
C TYR A 65 9.90 -21.39 12.41
N PHE A 66 10.22 -20.62 13.46
CA PHE A 66 11.45 -19.82 13.50
C PHE A 66 12.68 -20.55 14.03
N GLN A 67 12.59 -21.85 14.31
CA GLN A 67 13.78 -22.65 14.62
C GLN A 67 14.73 -22.72 13.42
N ASP A 68 16.02 -22.61 13.70
CA ASP A 68 17.08 -22.36 12.71
C ASP A 68 17.30 -23.59 11.81
N LEU A 69 16.85 -23.53 10.55
CA LEU A 69 17.04 -24.57 9.52
C LEU A 69 18.23 -24.28 8.59
N ARG A 70 19.24 -23.57 9.07
CA ARG A 70 20.44 -23.22 8.28
C ARG A 70 21.21 -24.43 7.66
N GLY A 71 20.86 -25.67 7.99
CA GLY A 71 21.55 -26.88 7.51
C GLY A 71 20.81 -27.77 6.49
N GLU A 72 19.50 -27.62 6.26
CA GLU A 72 18.69 -28.59 5.45
C GLU A 72 18.02 -27.96 4.22
N LEU A 73 18.60 -26.88 3.66
CA LEU A 73 18.05 -26.13 2.51
C LEU A 73 18.23 -26.83 1.15
N GLY A 74 18.78 -28.05 1.12
CA GLY A 74 18.98 -28.82 -0.11
C GLY A 74 17.66 -29.29 -0.73
N GLY A 75 17.06 -28.49 -1.61
CA GLY A 75 15.81 -28.80 -2.30
C GLY A 75 14.60 -27.95 -1.91
N TYR A 76 14.81 -26.77 -1.30
CA TYR A 76 13.73 -25.90 -0.84
C TYR A 76 12.87 -25.36 -2.00
N THR A 77 11.64 -25.86 -2.11
CA THR A 77 10.61 -25.38 -3.03
C THR A 77 9.75 -24.31 -2.35
N ILE A 78 9.57 -23.17 -3.01
CA ILE A 78 8.71 -22.10 -2.50
C ILE A 78 7.25 -22.57 -2.48
N PHE A 79 6.55 -22.35 -1.36
CA PHE A 79 5.13 -22.67 -1.13
C PHE A 79 4.69 -24.14 -1.19
N PHE A 80 5.52 -25.04 -1.70
CA PHE A 80 5.21 -26.48 -1.82
C PHE A 80 6.07 -27.33 -0.88
N ASN A 81 6.32 -26.81 0.31
CA ASN A 81 6.98 -27.53 1.39
C ASN A 81 5.97 -27.81 2.51
N LEU A 82 6.06 -29.01 3.11
CA LEU A 82 5.23 -29.41 4.25
C LEU A 82 5.28 -28.38 5.39
N ARG A 83 6.45 -27.79 5.66
CA ARG A 83 6.61 -26.70 6.64
C ARG A 83 5.67 -25.53 6.36
N PHE A 84 5.65 -25.06 5.12
CA PHE A 84 4.81 -23.93 4.71
C PHE A 84 3.34 -24.27 4.84
N LEU A 85 2.92 -25.45 4.36
CA LEU A 85 1.53 -25.90 4.45
C LEU A 85 1.04 -25.99 5.90
N LEU A 86 1.89 -26.52 6.80
CA LEU A 86 1.59 -26.60 8.23
C LEU A 86 1.54 -25.21 8.89
N ALA A 87 2.49 -24.33 8.55
CA ALA A 87 2.50 -22.96 9.04
C ALA A 87 1.30 -22.14 8.55
N LEU A 88 0.84 -22.37 7.31
CA LEU A 88 -0.34 -21.74 6.71
C LEU A 88 -1.65 -22.18 7.37
N GLY A 89 -1.69 -23.40 7.93
CA GLY A 89 -2.83 -23.89 8.70
C GLY A 89 -3.18 -23.00 9.90
N ALA A 90 -2.18 -22.42 10.57
CA ALA A 90 -2.38 -21.57 11.74
C ALA A 90 -3.18 -20.29 11.45
N PRO A 91 -2.74 -19.39 10.55
CA PRO A 91 -3.49 -18.17 10.28
C PRO A 91 -4.86 -18.45 9.65
N LEU A 92 -5.00 -19.52 8.85
CA LEU A 92 -6.29 -19.94 8.31
C LEU A 92 -7.23 -20.40 9.43
N ALA A 93 -6.74 -21.18 10.39
CA ALA A 93 -7.51 -21.58 11.56
C ALA A 93 -7.92 -20.37 12.41
N VAL A 94 -7.02 -19.41 12.65
CA VAL A 94 -7.33 -18.15 13.37
C VAL A 94 -8.40 -17.34 12.64
N TYR A 95 -8.29 -17.21 11.30
CA TYR A 95 -9.29 -16.49 10.52
C TYR A 95 -10.65 -17.21 10.48
N ALA A 96 -10.65 -18.55 10.38
CA ALA A 96 -11.87 -19.36 10.45
C ALA A 96 -12.54 -19.28 11.84
N TYR A 97 -11.73 -19.26 12.91
CA TYR A 97 -12.19 -19.05 14.27
C TYR A 97 -12.86 -17.67 14.44
N ALA A 98 -12.27 -16.63 13.84
CA ALA A 98 -12.87 -15.30 13.81
C ALA A 98 -14.21 -15.27 13.05
N LEU A 99 -14.28 -15.92 11.88
CA LEU A 99 -15.50 -16.01 11.07
C LEU A 99 -16.64 -16.71 11.83
N THR A 100 -16.33 -17.79 12.54
CA THR A 100 -17.31 -18.58 13.29
C THR A 100 -17.85 -17.82 14.50
N LEU A 101 -16.98 -17.21 15.32
CA LEU A 101 -17.43 -16.31 16.40
C LEU A 101 -18.36 -15.21 15.89
N ARG A 102 -18.03 -14.61 14.73
CA ARG A 102 -18.83 -13.56 14.13
C ARG A 102 -20.16 -14.06 13.58
N GLY A 103 -20.20 -15.26 12.99
CA GLY A 103 -21.42 -15.90 12.50
C GLY A 103 -22.43 -16.12 13.62
N PHE A 104 -21.95 -16.44 14.83
CA PHE A 104 -22.77 -16.68 16.01
C PHE A 104 -22.83 -15.49 16.99
N ARG A 105 -22.63 -14.26 16.50
CA ARG A 105 -22.58 -13.03 17.32
C ARG A 105 -23.76 -12.81 18.28
N LYS A 106 -24.94 -13.40 18.01
CA LYS A 106 -26.12 -13.27 18.88
C LYS A 106 -25.96 -14.02 20.23
N ILE A 107 -25.07 -15.01 20.27
CA ILE A 107 -24.80 -15.88 21.44
C ILE A 107 -23.50 -15.43 22.14
N CYS A 108 -22.64 -14.74 21.39
CA CYS A 108 -21.34 -14.29 21.88
C CYS A 108 -21.44 -13.04 22.75
N THR A 109 -20.49 -12.89 23.67
CA THR A 109 -20.34 -11.67 24.48
C THR A 109 -19.73 -10.53 23.65
N GLU A 110 -19.85 -9.30 24.14
CA GLU A 110 -19.23 -8.14 23.49
C GLU A 110 -17.70 -8.25 23.41
N TYR A 111 -17.08 -8.82 24.44
CA TYR A 111 -15.66 -9.15 24.47
C TYR A 111 -15.27 -10.13 23.35
N GLU A 112 -16.03 -11.22 23.18
CA GLU A 112 -15.81 -12.20 22.10
C GLU A 112 -15.98 -11.56 20.71
N GLY A 113 -16.90 -10.61 20.56
CA GLY A 113 -17.05 -9.81 19.34
C GLY A 113 -15.81 -8.99 19.00
N SER A 114 -15.21 -8.34 20.00
CA SER A 114 -13.96 -7.59 19.84
C SER A 114 -12.77 -8.51 19.54
N LEU A 115 -12.70 -9.66 20.23
CA LEU A 115 -11.70 -10.70 20.00
C LEU A 115 -11.76 -11.24 18.56
N ALA A 116 -12.96 -11.43 18.00
CA ALA A 116 -13.12 -11.88 16.62
C ALA A 116 -12.56 -10.86 15.61
N VAL A 117 -12.72 -9.56 15.85
CA VAL A 117 -12.11 -8.51 15.02
C VAL A 117 -10.58 -8.59 15.10
N PHE A 118 -10.03 -8.76 16.30
CA PHE A 118 -8.60 -8.94 16.51
C PHE A 118 -8.08 -10.18 15.76
N PHE A 119 -8.75 -11.32 15.84
CA PHE A 119 -8.34 -12.55 15.15
C PHE A 119 -8.43 -12.46 13.63
N HIS A 120 -9.42 -11.75 13.06
CA HIS A 120 -9.40 -11.44 11.63
C HIS A 120 -8.14 -10.70 11.22
N GLY A 121 -7.76 -9.69 12.01
CA GLY A 121 -6.53 -8.94 11.78
C GLY A 121 -5.28 -9.80 11.95
N LEU A 122 -5.20 -10.58 13.03
CA LEU A 122 -4.07 -11.44 13.33
C LEU A 122 -3.83 -12.49 12.22
N GLY A 123 -4.90 -13.16 11.76
CA GLY A 123 -4.82 -14.13 10.68
C GLY A 123 -4.28 -13.52 9.38
N ILE A 124 -4.76 -12.33 8.97
CA ILE A 124 -4.26 -11.64 7.78
C ILE A 124 -2.78 -11.26 7.96
N PHE A 125 -2.40 -10.69 9.11
CA PHE A 125 -1.02 -10.30 9.38
C PHE A 125 -0.07 -11.49 9.31
N SER A 126 -0.43 -12.60 9.96
CA SER A 126 0.35 -13.82 9.98
C SER A 126 0.54 -14.41 8.58
N ILE A 127 -0.45 -14.32 7.68
CA ILE A 127 -0.27 -14.73 6.27
C ILE A 127 0.74 -13.83 5.56
N VAL A 128 0.64 -12.51 5.74
CA VAL A 128 1.58 -11.55 5.11
C VAL A 128 3.01 -11.79 5.59
N ILE A 129 3.21 -12.03 6.89
CA ILE A 129 4.52 -12.36 7.47
C ILE A 129 5.03 -13.69 6.92
N LEU A 130 4.21 -14.75 6.93
CA LEU A 130 4.59 -16.06 6.40
C LEU A 130 5.03 -15.97 4.93
N MET A 131 4.23 -15.31 4.08
CA MET A 131 4.56 -15.11 2.66
C MET A 131 5.85 -14.30 2.48
N THR A 132 6.03 -13.27 3.31
CA THR A 132 7.26 -12.45 3.31
C THR A 132 8.48 -13.30 3.67
N THR A 133 8.41 -14.08 4.74
CA THR A 133 9.52 -14.91 5.21
C THR A 133 9.89 -16.00 4.22
N GLU A 134 8.92 -16.78 3.72
CA GLU A 134 9.17 -17.86 2.75
C GLU A 134 9.76 -17.34 1.44
N THR A 135 9.19 -16.26 0.92
CA THR A 135 9.71 -15.64 -0.31
C THR A 135 11.11 -15.08 -0.09
N SER A 136 11.38 -14.56 1.12
CA SER A 136 12.70 -14.06 1.49
C SER A 136 13.73 -15.16 1.53
N LEU A 137 13.46 -16.26 2.22
CA LEU A 137 14.34 -17.41 2.30
C LEU A 137 14.63 -17.99 0.90
N TRP A 138 13.59 -18.14 0.08
CA TRP A 138 13.75 -18.74 -1.24
C TRP A 138 14.59 -17.85 -2.17
N LEU A 139 14.24 -16.58 -2.30
CA LEU A 139 14.96 -15.66 -3.20
C LEU A 139 16.38 -15.39 -2.74
N ASP A 140 16.63 -15.32 -1.43
CA ASP A 140 17.97 -15.14 -0.88
C ASP A 140 18.86 -16.37 -1.17
N SER A 141 18.32 -17.59 -1.01
CA SER A 141 19.04 -18.82 -1.38
C SER A 141 19.40 -18.92 -2.87
N HIS A 142 18.66 -18.21 -3.74
CA HIS A 142 18.92 -18.14 -5.18
C HIS A 142 19.68 -16.88 -5.60
N ASN A 143 20.16 -16.06 -4.64
CA ASN A 143 20.84 -14.77 -4.87
C ASN A 143 20.00 -13.75 -5.70
N MET A 144 18.67 -13.86 -5.66
CA MET A 144 17.74 -13.03 -6.43
C MET A 144 17.32 -11.77 -5.63
N HIS A 145 18.30 -11.03 -5.11
CA HIS A 145 18.05 -9.91 -4.17
C HIS A 145 17.25 -8.75 -4.79
N TYR A 146 17.36 -8.50 -6.10
CA TYR A 146 16.55 -7.46 -6.77
C TYR A 146 15.06 -7.83 -6.79
N LEU A 147 14.74 -9.06 -7.23
CA LEU A 147 13.38 -9.56 -7.28
C LEU A 147 12.76 -9.58 -5.87
N LEU A 148 13.57 -9.95 -4.87
CA LEU A 148 13.18 -9.91 -3.46
C LEU A 148 12.63 -8.53 -3.06
N ARG A 149 13.39 -7.45 -3.32
CA ARG A 149 12.94 -6.09 -2.98
C ARG A 149 11.71 -5.63 -3.74
N CYS A 150 11.46 -6.17 -4.93
CA CYS A 150 10.27 -5.83 -5.72
C CYS A 150 9.02 -6.57 -5.22
N VAL A 151 9.16 -7.85 -4.86
CA VAL A 151 8.03 -8.70 -4.49
C VAL A 151 7.56 -8.45 -3.06
N LEU A 152 8.47 -8.15 -2.12
CA LEU A 152 8.10 -7.94 -0.71
C LEU A 152 6.98 -6.91 -0.53
N PRO A 153 7.09 -5.66 -1.04
CA PRO A 153 6.03 -4.67 -0.90
C PRO A 153 4.67 -5.12 -1.45
N LEU A 154 4.66 -5.98 -2.46
CA LEU A 154 3.42 -6.47 -3.08
C LEU A 154 2.62 -7.38 -2.13
N TYR A 155 3.28 -8.20 -1.31
CA TYR A 155 2.59 -8.98 -0.27
C TYR A 155 1.95 -8.07 0.78
N TRP A 156 2.63 -7.00 1.16
CA TRP A 156 2.09 -6.02 2.09
C TRP A 156 0.90 -5.30 1.47
N VAL A 157 0.98 -4.88 0.20
CA VAL A 157 -0.14 -4.31 -0.57
C VAL A 157 -1.35 -5.27 -0.61
N ALA A 158 -1.13 -6.55 -0.89
CA ALA A 158 -2.18 -7.57 -0.85
C ALA A 158 -2.80 -7.70 0.55
N GLY A 159 -1.96 -7.64 1.60
CA GLY A 159 -2.40 -7.58 2.99
C GLY A 159 -3.33 -6.38 3.25
N VAL A 160 -2.97 -5.19 2.79
CA VAL A 160 -3.80 -3.97 2.93
C VAL A 160 -5.16 -4.16 2.27
N ALA A 161 -5.20 -4.76 1.07
CA ALA A 161 -6.45 -5.07 0.39
C ALA A 161 -7.31 -6.04 1.22
N ALA A 162 -6.71 -7.08 1.82
CA ALA A 162 -7.40 -8.02 2.69
C ALA A 162 -7.94 -7.36 3.98
N TYR A 163 -7.17 -6.46 4.60
CA TYR A 163 -7.61 -5.66 5.76
C TYR A 163 -8.76 -4.73 5.41
N LEU A 164 -8.68 -4.04 4.27
CA LEU A 164 -9.73 -3.14 3.82
C LEU A 164 -11.02 -3.91 3.50
N ALA A 165 -10.93 -4.98 2.71
CA ALA A 165 -12.08 -5.82 2.36
C ALA A 165 -12.73 -6.44 3.60
N THR A 166 -11.92 -7.02 4.50
CA THR A 166 -12.43 -7.60 5.75
C THR A 166 -12.98 -6.51 6.66
N GLY A 167 -12.31 -5.38 6.81
CA GLY A 167 -12.74 -4.24 7.63
C GLY A 167 -14.04 -3.59 7.15
N LEU A 168 -14.30 -3.57 5.85
CA LEU A 168 -15.58 -3.14 5.28
C LEU A 168 -16.69 -4.18 5.54
N LYS A 169 -16.43 -5.47 5.30
CA LYS A 169 -17.38 -6.57 5.58
C LYS A 169 -17.74 -6.64 7.07
N VAL A 170 -16.75 -6.41 7.92
CA VAL A 170 -16.83 -6.47 9.38
C VAL A 170 -17.32 -5.14 9.99
N ARG A 171 -17.39 -4.07 9.20
CA ARG A 171 -17.72 -2.70 9.66
C ARG A 171 -16.84 -2.25 10.84
N SER A 172 -15.58 -2.70 10.89
CA SER A 172 -14.63 -2.36 11.96
C SER A 172 -13.65 -1.28 11.50
N ALA A 173 -13.69 -0.13 12.17
CA ALA A 173 -12.75 0.97 11.97
C ALA A 173 -11.29 0.59 12.34
N PRO A 174 -11.03 -0.04 13.52
CA PRO A 174 -9.68 -0.49 13.87
C PRO A 174 -9.03 -1.38 12.81
N LEU A 175 -9.80 -2.28 12.19
CA LEU A 175 -9.27 -3.22 11.21
C LEU A 175 -8.85 -2.51 9.90
N ARG A 176 -9.63 -1.51 9.46
CA ARG A 176 -9.27 -0.66 8.32
C ARG A 176 -8.05 0.21 8.64
N GLY A 177 -8.02 0.81 9.84
CA GLY A 177 -6.89 1.61 10.32
C GLY A 177 -5.60 0.82 10.40
N PHE A 178 -5.63 -0.42 10.89
CA PHE A 178 -4.47 -1.31 10.90
C PHE A 178 -3.98 -1.64 9.48
N GLY A 179 -4.88 -1.72 8.51
CA GLY A 179 -4.51 -1.80 7.09
C GLY A 179 -3.63 -0.65 6.63
N LEU A 180 -3.78 0.57 7.16
CA LEU A 180 -2.90 1.70 6.83
C LEU A 180 -1.52 1.57 7.48
N PHE A 181 -1.42 0.97 8.67
CA PHE A 181 -0.14 0.62 9.27
C PHE A 181 0.61 -0.41 8.41
N VAL A 182 -0.08 -1.46 7.95
CA VAL A 182 0.49 -2.46 7.02
C VAL A 182 0.94 -1.80 5.71
N LEU A 183 0.17 -0.82 5.20
CA LEU A 183 0.54 -0.06 4.02
C LEU A 183 1.81 0.77 4.24
N ALA A 184 1.96 1.38 5.42
CA ALA A 184 3.16 2.15 5.77
C ALA A 184 4.41 1.25 5.80
N VAL A 185 4.30 0.03 6.32
CA VAL A 185 5.41 -0.95 6.26
C VAL A 185 5.72 -1.33 4.81
N GLY A 186 4.69 -1.58 3.97
CA GLY A 186 4.87 -1.82 2.54
C GLY A 186 5.57 -0.66 1.81
N ALA A 187 5.23 0.59 2.17
CA ALA A 187 5.88 1.78 1.64
C ALA A 187 7.35 1.88 2.04
N ILE A 188 7.68 1.57 3.30
CA ILE A 188 9.05 1.52 3.80
C ILE A 188 9.86 0.46 3.04
N LEU A 189 9.29 -0.75 2.86
CA LEU A 189 9.94 -1.82 2.08
C LEU A 189 10.17 -1.41 0.62
N ALA A 190 9.19 -0.75 -0.01
CA ALA A 190 9.34 -0.25 -1.37
C ALA A 190 10.42 0.84 -1.48
N ALA A 191 10.50 1.73 -0.48
CA ALA A 191 11.54 2.74 -0.40
C ALA A 191 12.93 2.12 -0.21
N PHE A 192 13.06 1.08 0.63
CA PHE A 192 14.30 0.30 0.74
C PHE A 192 14.68 -0.39 -0.58
N GLY A 193 13.72 -0.74 -1.44
CA GLY A 193 14.02 -1.26 -2.78
C GLY A 193 14.82 -0.28 -3.67
N TYR A 194 14.80 1.02 -3.36
CA TYR A 194 15.59 2.03 -4.06
C TYR A 194 17.05 2.14 -3.56
N SER A 195 17.44 1.36 -2.54
CA SER A 195 18.84 1.28 -2.11
C SER A 195 19.67 0.31 -2.95
N ILE A 196 19.04 -0.48 -3.82
CA ILE A 196 19.74 -1.40 -4.74
C ILE A 196 19.94 -0.70 -6.08
N ASP A 197 21.19 -0.69 -6.54
CA ASP A 197 21.55 -0.23 -7.87
C ASP A 197 21.17 -1.28 -8.92
N ILE A 198 20.67 -0.80 -10.06
CA ILE A 198 20.31 -1.65 -11.19
C ILE A 198 21.50 -1.64 -12.14
N SER A 199 22.25 -2.75 -12.18
CA SER A 199 23.29 -2.97 -13.20
C SER A 199 22.65 -3.55 -14.46
N GLY A 200 22.48 -2.75 -15.52
CA GLY A 200 22.00 -3.22 -16.83
C GLY A 200 20.91 -2.35 -17.47
N ASN A 201 20.00 -3.00 -18.22
CA ASN A 201 18.93 -2.36 -19.00
C ASN A 201 17.90 -1.66 -18.10
N TYR A 202 18.19 -0.40 -17.77
CA TYR A 202 17.31 0.42 -16.96
C TYR A 202 16.11 0.89 -17.82
N LEU A 203 14.93 0.33 -17.57
CA LEU A 203 13.69 0.79 -18.20
C LEU A 203 12.99 1.85 -17.33
N LEU A 204 12.75 3.02 -17.92
CA LEU A 204 12.01 4.10 -17.28
C LEU A 204 10.55 3.68 -17.02
N TYR A 205 10.11 3.77 -15.76
CA TYR A 205 8.75 3.46 -15.29
C TYR A 205 8.22 2.02 -15.48
N ILE A 206 9.02 1.10 -16.03
CA ILE A 206 8.60 -0.31 -16.26
C ILE A 206 9.42 -1.30 -15.41
N ASN A 207 10.37 -0.81 -14.61
CA ASN A 207 11.15 -1.67 -13.72
C ASN A 207 10.33 -2.16 -12.50
N GLY A 208 10.72 -3.32 -11.96
CA GLY A 208 10.00 -3.99 -10.87
C GLY A 208 9.89 -3.14 -9.60
N ARG A 209 10.93 -2.38 -9.25
CA ARG A 209 10.91 -1.52 -8.05
C ARG A 209 9.92 -0.36 -8.18
N PHE A 210 9.84 0.25 -9.35
CA PHE A 210 8.90 1.33 -9.62
C PHE A 210 7.47 0.79 -9.60
N LEU A 211 7.22 -0.36 -10.23
CA LEU A 211 5.90 -1.00 -10.22
C LEU A 211 5.46 -1.38 -8.80
N ALA A 212 6.38 -1.88 -7.97
CA ALA A 212 6.11 -2.18 -6.56
C ALA A 212 5.76 -0.92 -5.75
N ALA A 213 6.53 0.16 -5.90
CA ALA A 213 6.25 1.43 -5.25
C ALA A 213 4.94 2.07 -5.76
N LEU A 214 4.66 1.96 -7.06
CA LEU A 214 3.41 2.41 -7.67
C LEU A 214 2.21 1.63 -7.11
N ALA A 215 2.34 0.31 -6.92
CA ALA A 215 1.30 -0.51 -6.32
C ALA A 215 0.93 -0.04 -4.89
N VAL A 216 1.91 0.40 -4.09
CA VAL A 216 1.67 1.02 -2.78
C VAL A 216 0.86 2.31 -2.91
N VAL A 217 1.25 3.20 -3.83
CA VAL A 217 0.53 4.47 -4.08
C VAL A 217 -0.90 4.22 -4.57
N LEU A 218 -1.08 3.27 -5.49
CA LEU A 218 -2.40 2.88 -6.00
C LEU A 218 -3.27 2.26 -4.91
N MET A 219 -2.71 1.41 -4.05
CA MET A 219 -3.46 0.81 -2.95
C MET A 219 -3.86 1.87 -1.90
N ALA A 220 -3.00 2.85 -1.63
CA ALA A 220 -3.37 4.00 -0.79
C ALA A 220 -4.57 4.76 -1.37
N PHE A 221 -4.56 4.98 -2.69
CA PHE A 221 -5.66 5.64 -3.40
C PHE A 221 -6.95 4.81 -3.31
N LEU A 222 -6.88 3.50 -3.57
CA LEU A 222 -8.01 2.59 -3.44
C LEU A 222 -8.58 2.58 -2.02
N HIS A 223 -7.72 2.60 -1.00
CA HIS A 223 -8.15 2.68 0.39
C HIS A 223 -8.95 3.97 0.64
N GLY A 224 -8.39 5.13 0.28
CA GLY A 224 -9.09 6.40 0.42
C GLY A 224 -10.38 6.48 -0.41
N PHE A 225 -10.41 5.84 -1.58
CA PHE A 225 -11.58 5.79 -2.46
C PHE A 225 -12.70 4.97 -1.82
N PHE A 226 -12.42 3.75 -1.37
CA PHE A 226 -13.43 2.87 -0.79
C PHE A 226 -13.97 3.39 0.55
N VAL A 227 -13.14 4.00 1.39
CA VAL A 227 -13.60 4.65 2.64
C VAL A 227 -14.62 5.76 2.36
N ARG A 228 -14.43 6.53 1.28
CA ARG A 228 -15.39 7.57 0.87
C ARG A 228 -16.59 7.01 0.12
N TYR A 229 -16.41 5.98 -0.69
CA TYR A 229 -17.49 5.33 -1.42
C TYR A 229 -18.50 4.70 -0.44
N PHE A 230 -18.01 3.94 0.54
CA PHE A 230 -18.82 3.32 1.59
C PHE A 230 -19.09 4.27 2.77
N HIS A 231 -19.47 5.51 2.49
CA HIS A 231 -19.74 6.56 3.48
C HIS A 231 -20.76 6.17 4.57
N ARG A 232 -21.69 5.24 4.30
CA ARG A 232 -22.67 4.74 5.28
C ARG A 232 -22.06 3.82 6.35
N VAL A 233 -20.92 3.19 6.03
CA VAL A 233 -20.22 2.23 6.92
C VAL A 233 -19.03 2.90 7.59
N CYS A 234 -18.38 3.83 6.90
CA CYS A 234 -17.19 4.53 7.38
C CYS A 234 -17.54 5.80 8.18
N PRO A 235 -17.06 5.92 9.43
CA PRO A 235 -17.22 7.12 10.25
C PRO A 235 -16.69 8.38 9.57
N GLU A 236 -17.23 9.53 9.96
CA GLU A 236 -16.82 10.83 9.41
C GLU A 236 -15.34 11.12 9.57
N LYS A 237 -14.77 10.80 10.74
CA LYS A 237 -13.33 10.94 11.02
C LYS A 237 -12.45 10.19 10.00
N GLU A 238 -12.86 9.00 9.54
CA GLU A 238 -12.11 8.26 8.51
C GLU A 238 -12.18 8.94 7.14
N ARG A 239 -13.35 9.52 6.81
CA ARG A 239 -13.54 10.24 5.53
C ARG A 239 -12.75 11.54 5.49
N GLU A 240 -12.64 12.23 6.63
CA GLU A 240 -11.78 13.40 6.77
C GLU A 240 -10.31 13.00 6.65
N PHE A 241 -9.89 11.94 7.34
CA PHE A 241 -8.53 11.42 7.25
C PHE A 241 -8.15 10.99 5.82
N ALA A 242 -9.12 10.51 5.03
CA ALA A 242 -8.89 10.18 3.62
C ALA A 242 -8.41 11.39 2.80
N LYS A 243 -8.78 12.64 3.16
CA LYS A 243 -8.23 13.85 2.50
C LYS A 243 -6.72 13.97 2.69
N THR A 244 -6.24 13.66 3.90
CA THR A 244 -4.81 13.64 4.22
C THR A 244 -4.10 12.50 3.49
N ILE A 245 -4.73 11.34 3.36
CA ILE A 245 -4.18 10.23 2.55
C ILE A 245 -4.01 10.68 1.09
N TYR A 246 -4.99 11.36 0.49
CA TYR A 246 -4.84 11.88 -0.88
C TYR A 246 -3.72 12.90 -1.04
N SER A 247 -3.52 13.80 -0.07
CA SER A 247 -2.37 14.73 -0.14
C SER A 247 -1.03 14.00 -0.01
N MET A 248 -0.93 12.98 0.86
CA MET A 248 0.26 12.13 0.95
C MET A 248 0.52 11.34 -0.34
N ILE A 249 -0.53 10.84 -1.01
CA ILE A 249 -0.43 10.15 -2.31
C ILE A 249 0.11 11.08 -3.38
N ILE A 250 -0.41 12.31 -3.46
CA ILE A 250 0.07 13.32 -4.41
C ILE A 250 1.53 13.65 -4.12
N ALA A 251 1.93 13.85 -2.86
CA ALA A 251 3.33 14.09 -2.52
C ALA A 251 4.22 12.87 -2.85
N GLY A 252 3.79 11.67 -2.49
CA GLY A 252 4.52 10.42 -2.72
C GLY A 252 4.71 10.09 -4.19
N LEU A 253 3.67 10.28 -5.02
CA LEU A 253 3.74 10.08 -6.47
C LEU A 253 4.73 11.06 -7.11
N PHE A 254 4.73 12.33 -6.69
CA PHE A 254 5.71 13.31 -7.17
C PHE A 254 7.15 12.90 -6.85
N VAL A 255 7.41 12.45 -5.62
CA VAL A 255 8.73 11.97 -5.19
C VAL A 255 9.13 10.72 -5.99
N LEU A 256 8.21 9.77 -6.16
CA LEU A 256 8.45 8.53 -6.89
C LEU A 256 8.84 8.80 -8.35
N LEU A 257 8.04 9.60 -9.06
CA LEU A 257 8.31 9.97 -10.46
C LEU A 257 9.63 10.74 -10.59
N SER A 258 9.90 11.69 -9.69
CA SER A 258 11.14 12.45 -9.69
C SER A 258 12.36 11.55 -9.45
N ARG A 259 12.30 10.67 -8.45
CA ARG A 259 13.39 9.75 -8.09
C ARG A 259 13.69 8.79 -9.23
N GLU A 260 12.65 8.21 -9.83
CA GLU A 260 12.78 7.27 -10.93
C GLU A 260 13.43 7.90 -12.17
N THR A 261 12.99 9.11 -12.51
CA THR A 261 13.52 9.87 -13.65
C THR A 261 14.98 10.24 -13.44
N TYR A 262 15.34 10.69 -12.23
CA TYR A 262 16.73 11.01 -11.89
C TYR A 262 17.63 9.77 -12.02
N LEU A 263 17.21 8.64 -11.46
CA LEU A 263 17.99 7.41 -11.49
C LEU A 263 18.13 6.84 -12.90
N TYR A 264 17.09 6.93 -13.74
CA TYR A 264 17.18 6.51 -15.15
C TYR A 264 18.33 7.20 -15.88
N PHE A 265 18.40 8.54 -15.85
CA PHE A 265 19.45 9.27 -16.56
C PHE A 265 20.84 9.06 -15.97
N ILE A 266 20.95 8.95 -14.64
CA ILE A 266 22.22 8.69 -13.96
C ILE A 266 22.79 7.30 -14.31
N ASN A 267 21.93 6.29 -14.49
CA ASN A 267 22.37 4.93 -14.77
C ASN A 267 22.49 4.60 -16.27
N THR A 268 21.82 5.36 -17.15
CA THR A 268 21.78 5.06 -18.59
C THR A 268 22.83 5.84 -19.39
N VAL A 269 23.23 7.03 -18.92
CA VAL A 269 24.19 7.88 -19.64
C VAL A 269 25.60 7.65 -19.09
N ALA A 270 26.50 7.18 -19.95
CA ALA A 270 27.87 6.79 -19.55
C ALA A 270 28.72 7.96 -19.04
N ASP A 271 28.58 9.16 -19.62
CA ASP A 271 29.31 10.34 -19.20
C ASP A 271 28.62 10.99 -17.98
N PRO A 272 29.27 11.02 -16.79
CA PRO A 272 28.64 11.54 -15.57
C PRO A 272 28.20 13.00 -15.68
N ALA A 273 28.93 13.83 -16.43
CA ALA A 273 28.61 15.25 -16.58
C ALA A 273 27.36 15.44 -17.46
N LYS A 274 27.21 14.63 -18.52
CA LYS A 274 26.01 14.62 -19.38
C LYS A 274 24.83 13.95 -18.69
N ALA A 275 25.07 12.89 -17.91
CA ALA A 275 24.05 12.18 -17.13
C ALA A 275 23.35 13.13 -16.15
N LYS A 276 24.13 13.92 -15.40
CA LYS A 276 23.58 14.92 -14.47
C LYS A 276 22.78 16.00 -15.18
N GLN A 277 23.22 16.44 -16.36
CA GLN A 277 22.49 17.43 -17.17
C GLN A 277 21.16 16.87 -17.67
N ALA A 278 21.18 15.70 -18.29
CA ALA A 278 19.98 15.01 -18.77
C ALA A 278 19.00 14.73 -17.62
N ALA A 279 19.49 14.31 -16.45
CA ALA A 279 18.67 14.11 -15.26
C ALA A 279 17.98 15.40 -14.79
N GLN A 280 18.67 16.55 -14.79
CA GLN A 280 18.06 17.82 -14.40
C GLN A 280 17.01 18.32 -15.40
N ALA A 281 17.26 18.13 -16.70
CA ALA A 281 16.30 18.45 -17.75
C ALA A 281 15.05 17.55 -17.63
N GLY A 282 15.24 16.23 -17.50
CA GLY A 282 14.17 15.26 -17.32
C GLY A 282 13.32 15.54 -16.07
N LEU A 283 13.95 15.90 -14.95
CA LEU A 283 13.22 16.32 -13.73
C LEU A 283 12.33 17.53 -13.99
N SER A 284 12.80 18.51 -14.76
CA SER A 284 12.02 19.72 -15.06
C SER A 284 10.81 19.41 -15.94
N VAL A 285 10.95 18.50 -16.91
CA VAL A 285 9.82 17.99 -17.70
C VAL A 285 8.80 17.30 -16.80
N VAL A 286 9.25 16.39 -15.92
CA VAL A 286 8.37 15.68 -14.99
C VAL A 286 7.65 16.64 -14.06
N TRP A 287 8.35 17.62 -13.48
CA TRP A 287 7.74 18.60 -12.59
C TRP A 287 6.71 19.48 -13.32
N GLY A 288 6.99 19.88 -14.56
CA GLY A 288 6.07 20.64 -15.40
C GLY A 288 4.80 19.86 -15.71
N VAL A 289 4.93 18.61 -16.21
CA VAL A 289 3.80 17.72 -16.49
C VAL A 289 3.01 17.43 -15.21
N TYR A 290 3.70 17.19 -14.09
CA TYR A 290 3.07 16.96 -12.80
C TYR A 290 2.28 18.16 -12.31
N ALA A 291 2.85 19.38 -12.42
CA ALA A 291 2.18 20.61 -12.04
C ALA A 291 0.92 20.86 -12.89
N ILE A 292 0.99 20.64 -14.21
CA ILE A 292 -0.17 20.75 -15.10
C ILE A 292 -1.26 19.74 -14.71
N GLY A 293 -0.89 18.48 -14.49
CA GLY A 293 -1.82 17.44 -14.05
C GLY A 293 -2.48 17.76 -12.71
N LEU A 294 -1.69 18.23 -11.73
CA LEU A 294 -2.19 18.64 -10.41
C LEU A 294 -3.11 19.87 -10.50
N LEU A 295 -2.80 20.82 -11.38
CA LEU A 295 -3.64 21.99 -11.62
C LEU A 295 -5.00 21.59 -12.22
N ALA A 296 -4.98 20.73 -13.25
CA ALA A 296 -6.19 20.18 -13.87
C ALA A 296 -7.05 19.43 -12.83
N LEU A 297 -6.42 18.60 -11.98
CA LEU A 297 -7.10 17.91 -10.88
C LEU A 297 -7.70 18.90 -9.85
N GLY A 298 -6.96 19.95 -9.51
CA GLY A 298 -7.38 20.99 -8.56
C GLY A 298 -8.58 21.82 -9.07
N PHE A 299 -8.68 22.04 -10.38
CA PHE A 299 -9.87 22.62 -11.01
C PHE A 299 -11.02 21.63 -11.05
N TRP A 300 -10.79 20.41 -11.57
CA TRP A 300 -11.86 19.40 -11.72
C TRP A 300 -12.53 19.04 -10.40
N ARG A 301 -11.78 18.98 -9.29
CA ARG A 301 -12.32 18.69 -7.95
C ARG A 301 -12.63 19.93 -7.12
N ASN A 302 -12.42 21.13 -7.67
CA ASN A 302 -12.54 22.43 -6.98
C ASN A 302 -11.81 22.50 -5.62
N ILE A 303 -10.56 22.03 -5.57
CA ILE A 303 -9.74 22.01 -4.34
C ILE A 303 -8.68 23.13 -4.40
N ARG A 304 -8.94 24.25 -3.72
CA ARG A 304 -8.05 25.43 -3.70
C ARG A 304 -6.59 25.13 -3.30
N PRO A 305 -6.31 24.33 -2.26
CA PRO A 305 -4.93 23.98 -1.91
C PRO A 305 -4.15 23.32 -3.06
N TYR A 306 -4.78 22.40 -3.82
CA TYR A 306 -4.11 21.72 -4.92
C TYR A 306 -3.76 22.66 -6.07
N ARG A 307 -4.63 23.64 -6.36
CA ARG A 307 -4.33 24.69 -7.35
C ARG A 307 -3.13 25.54 -6.93
N LEU A 308 -3.08 25.97 -5.66
CA LEU A 308 -1.96 26.76 -5.14
C LEU A 308 -0.64 25.98 -5.17
N CYS A 309 -0.65 24.71 -4.73
CA CYS A 309 0.52 23.84 -4.81
C CYS A 309 0.97 23.62 -6.27
N ALA A 310 0.04 23.44 -7.19
CA ALA A 310 0.35 23.28 -8.61
C ALA A 310 0.95 24.56 -9.21
N LEU A 311 0.39 25.74 -8.92
CA LEU A 311 0.93 27.03 -9.35
C LEU A 311 2.33 27.27 -8.77
N ALA A 312 2.54 26.97 -7.49
CA ALA A 312 3.83 27.08 -6.84
C ALA A 312 4.87 26.15 -7.50
N LEU A 313 4.52 24.87 -7.71
CA LEU A 313 5.41 23.91 -8.37
C LEU A 313 5.70 24.33 -9.83
N PHE A 314 4.69 24.84 -10.54
CA PHE A 314 4.84 25.35 -11.89
C PHE A 314 5.80 26.55 -11.93
N GLY A 315 5.62 27.52 -11.03
CA GLY A 315 6.51 28.67 -10.88
C GLY A 315 7.95 28.27 -10.53
N ILE A 316 8.13 27.32 -9.61
CA ILE A 316 9.45 26.76 -9.28
C ILE A 316 10.10 26.09 -10.49
N THR A 317 9.33 25.32 -11.26
CA THR A 317 9.84 24.64 -12.45
C THR A 317 10.22 25.64 -13.54
N ALA A 318 9.38 26.65 -13.77
CA ALA A 318 9.63 27.75 -14.68
C ALA A 318 10.91 28.52 -14.32
N LEU A 319 11.06 28.87 -13.04
CA LEU A 319 12.25 29.54 -12.53
C LEU A 319 13.49 28.65 -12.66
N LYS A 320 13.36 27.35 -12.35
CA LYS A 320 14.45 26.39 -12.50
C LYS A 320 14.90 26.26 -13.95
N LEU A 321 13.97 26.16 -14.90
CA LEU A 321 14.29 26.11 -16.34
C LEU A 321 15.06 27.36 -16.74
N VAL A 322 14.63 28.55 -16.32
CA VAL A 322 15.38 29.77 -16.57
C VAL A 322 16.77 29.72 -15.94
N ILE A 323 16.91 29.40 -14.66
CA ILE A 323 18.24 29.46 -14.02
C ILE A 323 19.19 28.40 -14.60
N VAL A 324 18.69 27.17 -14.82
CA VAL A 324 19.50 26.01 -15.23
C VAL A 324 19.77 26.02 -16.73
N ASP A 325 18.77 26.32 -17.57
CA ASP A 325 18.97 26.38 -19.02
C ASP A 325 19.64 27.70 -19.45
N MET A 326 19.39 28.83 -18.77
CA MET A 326 20.04 30.10 -19.15
C MET A 326 21.49 30.23 -18.70
N ALA A 327 21.95 29.43 -17.73
CA ALA A 327 23.34 29.45 -17.27
C ALA A 327 24.34 28.99 -18.34
N ARG A 328 23.89 28.32 -19.42
CA ARG A 328 24.78 27.72 -20.42
C ARG A 328 24.46 28.06 -21.88
N VAL A 329 23.43 28.88 -22.12
CA VAL A 329 22.98 29.21 -23.46
C VAL A 329 23.45 30.62 -23.87
N LYS A 330 23.95 30.77 -25.10
CA LYS A 330 24.34 32.06 -25.72
C LYS A 330 23.21 33.09 -25.58
N ASP A 331 23.56 34.35 -25.31
CA ASP A 331 22.67 35.44 -24.86
C ASP A 331 21.35 35.61 -25.63
N VAL A 332 21.31 35.27 -26.92
CA VAL A 332 20.10 35.40 -27.77
C VAL A 332 18.97 34.46 -27.35
N TYR A 333 19.26 33.20 -27.08
CA TYR A 333 18.24 32.24 -26.65
C TYR A 333 17.76 32.54 -25.22
N ARG A 334 18.54 33.30 -24.44
CA ARG A 334 18.13 33.75 -23.11
C ARG A 334 16.91 34.66 -23.18
N ILE A 335 16.90 35.59 -24.13
CA ILE A 335 15.77 36.49 -24.37
C ILE A 335 14.55 35.69 -24.85
N ILE A 336 14.76 34.73 -25.76
CA ILE A 336 13.66 33.93 -26.34
C ILE A 336 12.98 33.06 -25.28
N SER A 337 13.70 32.36 -24.40
CA SER A 337 13.01 31.54 -23.38
C SER A 337 12.44 32.38 -22.23
N PHE A 338 12.94 33.59 -21.94
CA PHE A 338 12.22 34.54 -21.06
C PHE A 338 10.90 35.00 -21.68
N MET A 339 10.88 35.28 -22.99
CA MET A 339 9.65 35.60 -23.73
C MET A 339 8.68 34.42 -23.74
N ALA A 340 9.17 33.21 -24.02
CA ALA A 340 8.36 31.99 -24.03
C ALA A 340 7.79 31.71 -22.63
N LEU A 341 8.59 31.88 -21.57
CA LEU A 341 8.14 31.72 -20.20
C LEU A 341 7.10 32.78 -19.81
N GLY A 342 7.32 34.04 -20.20
CA GLY A 342 6.36 35.12 -20.02
C GLY A 342 5.03 34.80 -20.71
N LEU A 343 5.07 34.36 -21.98
CA LEU A 343 3.89 33.93 -22.71
C LEU A 343 3.19 32.74 -22.04
N LEU A 344 3.96 31.77 -21.52
CA LEU A 344 3.42 30.60 -20.85
C LEU A 344 2.76 31.00 -19.52
N MET A 345 3.37 31.90 -18.75
CA MET A 345 2.77 32.45 -17.52
C MET A 345 1.50 33.26 -17.82
N ILE A 346 1.50 34.07 -18.89
CA ILE A 346 0.30 34.78 -19.34
C ILE A 346 -0.78 33.79 -19.79
N GLY A 347 -0.41 32.75 -20.53
CA GLY A 347 -1.32 31.68 -20.96
C GLY A 347 -1.91 30.91 -19.77
N ALA A 348 -1.09 30.58 -18.77
CA ALA A 348 -1.53 29.93 -17.54
C ALA A 348 -2.45 30.84 -16.72
N SER A 349 -2.15 32.15 -16.64
CA SER A 349 -3.00 33.15 -15.98
C SER A 349 -4.33 33.36 -16.71
N TYR A 350 -4.30 33.44 -18.04
CA TYR A 350 -5.49 33.53 -18.87
C TYR A 350 -6.36 32.28 -18.75
N LEU A 351 -5.74 31.09 -18.77
CA LEU A 351 -6.45 29.83 -18.58
C LEU A 351 -7.04 29.74 -17.17
N TYR A 352 -6.31 30.17 -16.14
CA TYR A 352 -6.79 30.27 -14.77
C TYR A 352 -8.06 31.14 -14.70
N HIS A 353 -8.01 32.37 -15.23
CA HIS A 353 -9.15 33.28 -15.20
C HIS A 353 -10.33 32.84 -16.07
N ARG A 354 -10.07 32.24 -17.24
CA ARG A 354 -11.13 31.75 -18.13
C ARG A 354 -11.86 30.54 -17.57
N VAL A 355 -11.13 29.65 -16.90
CA VAL A 355 -11.71 28.48 -16.23
C VAL A 355 -12.48 28.93 -14.99
N GLU A 356 -11.92 29.83 -14.18
CA GLU A 356 -12.61 30.42 -13.02
C GLU A 356 -13.92 31.10 -13.43
N LYS A 357 -13.92 31.96 -14.46
CA LYS A 357 -15.14 32.61 -14.96
C LYS A 357 -16.21 31.62 -15.44
N ARG A 358 -15.83 30.49 -16.05
CA ARG A 358 -16.82 29.49 -16.51
C ARG A 358 -17.42 28.66 -15.38
N PHE A 359 -16.72 28.49 -14.26
CA PHE A 359 -17.23 27.73 -13.12
C PHE A 359 -18.01 28.59 -12.12
N PHE A 360 -17.72 29.90 -12.04
CA PHE A 360 -18.45 30.85 -11.20
C PHE A 360 -19.62 31.56 -11.92
N ALA A 361 -19.72 31.47 -13.25
CA ALA A 361 -20.88 31.96 -14.01
C ALA A 361 -22.10 31.00 -13.97
N THR A 362 -22.10 29.98 -13.12
CA THR A 362 -23.23 29.03 -12.93
C THR A 362 -23.70 28.94 -11.47
N GLY A 363 -23.61 30.04 -10.71
CA GLY A 363 -24.17 30.20 -9.35
C GLY A 363 -23.29 31.14 -8.52
N PRO A 364 -23.83 32.17 -7.81
CA PRO A 364 -25.11 32.26 -7.09
C PRO A 364 -25.99 33.49 -7.48
N GLU A 365 -25.74 34.10 -8.64
CA GLU A 365 -26.51 35.27 -9.11
C GLU A 365 -27.90 34.85 -9.63
N ASP A 366 -28.01 33.69 -10.28
CA ASP A 366 -29.29 33.14 -10.76
C ASP A 366 -30.29 32.85 -9.61
N GLU A 367 -29.82 32.41 -8.43
CA GLU A 367 -30.71 32.16 -7.26
C GLU A 367 -31.20 33.46 -6.59
N LYS A 368 -30.50 34.59 -6.78
CA LYS A 368 -30.94 35.89 -6.26
C LYS A 368 -31.92 36.56 -7.20
N GLU A 369 -31.69 36.52 -8.52
CA GLU A 369 -32.64 37.01 -9.51
C GLU A 369 -33.94 36.19 -9.51
N GLU A 370 -33.88 34.86 -9.35
CA GLU A 370 -35.10 34.03 -9.29
C GLU A 370 -35.91 34.25 -7.99
N LYS A 371 -35.26 34.62 -6.87
CA LYS A 371 -35.94 35.00 -5.63
C LYS A 371 -36.55 36.40 -5.69
N GLU A 372 -35.85 37.39 -6.20
CA GLU A 372 -36.40 38.74 -6.39
C GLU A 372 -37.55 38.75 -7.39
N THR A 373 -37.47 37.94 -8.45
CA THR A 373 -38.56 37.82 -9.45
C THR A 373 -39.78 37.05 -8.89
N ARG A 374 -39.58 36.08 -7.99
CA ARG A 374 -40.69 35.40 -7.28
C ARG A 374 -41.39 36.29 -6.25
N GLU A 375 -40.66 37.14 -5.53
CA GLU A 375 -41.25 38.06 -4.56
C GLU A 375 -42.00 39.22 -5.23
N GLN A 376 -41.55 39.67 -6.40
CA GLN A 376 -42.24 40.72 -7.18
C GLN A 376 -43.47 40.23 -7.97
N GLY A 377 -43.60 38.91 -8.19
CA GLY A 377 -44.73 38.30 -8.89
C GLY A 377 -45.92 37.87 -8.02
N ILE A 378 -45.89 38.13 -6.70
CA ILE A 378 -46.95 37.75 -5.74
C ILE A 378 -47.72 38.99 -5.19
N CYS A 379 -47.41 40.21 -5.66
CA CYS A 379 -48.19 41.41 -5.31
C CYS A 379 -49.33 41.68 -6.29
#